data_AF-A0A0V0GU94-F1
#
_entry.id   AF-A0A0V0GU94-F1
#
_cell.length_a   1.000
_cell.length_b   1.000
_cell.length_c   1.000
_cell.angle_alpha   90.00
_cell.angle_beta   90.00
_cell.angle_gamma   90.00
#
_symmetry.space_group_name_H-M   'P 1'
#
loop_
_entity.id
_entity.type
_entity.pdbx_description
1 polymer ?
#
loop_
_entity_poly.entity_id
_entity_poly.type
_entity_poly.pdbx_seq_one_letter_code
_entity_poly.pdbx_strand_id
1 'polypeptide(L)'
;VSSILSPYHLKTHAQENIFFDGANSELSSKLAVLRLRFYDLDTQCIISLKAKPVISNGISRIEEDEEPIDPSIGRACVSEPWRLSLIDSSRIIRRVKEEYGIGEKGLICLGGFRNVRAVYEWNGLKLELDETHYDFGMNYEIECESCDPEKAKDLAGGVFEESWH
;
A
#
# COMPACT_ATOMS: atom_id res chain seq x y z
N VAL A 1 0.46 14.94 18.64
CA VAL A 1 0.94 14.47 17.31
C VAL A 1 0.74 15.50 16.18
N SER A 2 -0.50 15.87 15.79
CA SER A 2 -0.72 16.77 14.64
C SER A 2 -0.04 18.15 14.75
N SER A 3 0.00 18.77 15.93
CA SER A 3 0.66 20.07 16.13
C SER A 3 2.19 20.03 16.01
N ILE A 4 2.82 18.92 16.45
CA ILE A 4 4.29 18.75 16.44
C ILE A 4 4.79 18.55 15.03
N LEU A 5 4.08 17.77 14.22
CA LEU A 5 4.46 17.48 12.84
C LEU A 5 4.03 18.59 11.86
N SER A 6 3.09 19.47 12.25
CA SER A 6 2.56 20.51 11.36
C SER A 6 3.62 21.37 10.66
N PRO A 7 4.72 21.81 11.32
CA PRO A 7 5.77 22.60 10.67
C PRO A 7 6.56 21.82 9.61
N TYR A 8 6.49 20.49 9.65
CA TYR A 8 7.26 19.56 8.84
C TYR A 8 6.44 18.94 7.71
N HIS A 9 5.19 19.40 7.52
CA HIS A 9 4.28 18.87 6.50
C HIS A 9 4.80 19.14 5.09
N LEU A 10 4.82 18.09 4.27
CA LEU A 10 5.18 18.18 2.87
C LEU A 10 3.95 18.14 1.97
N LYS A 11 3.09 17.15 2.17
CA LYS A 11 1.93 16.89 1.32
C LYS A 11 0.95 15.91 1.96
N THR A 12 -0.27 15.91 1.46
CA THR A 12 -1.31 14.94 1.82
C THR A 12 -1.87 14.33 0.56
N HIS A 13 -2.02 13.00 0.55
CA HIS A 13 -2.60 12.25 -0.56
C HIS A 13 -3.86 11.51 -0.09
N ALA A 14 -4.93 11.60 -0.87
CA ALA A 14 -6.06 10.70 -0.76
C ALA A 14 -5.76 9.43 -1.57
N GLN A 15 -5.89 8.28 -0.94
CA GLN A 15 -5.60 6.98 -1.53
C GLN A 15 -6.82 6.08 -1.48
N GLU A 16 -7.04 5.30 -2.52
CA GLU A 16 -7.96 4.17 -2.53
C GLU A 16 -7.20 2.90 -2.89
N ASN A 17 -7.20 1.94 -1.97
CA ASN A 17 -6.49 0.67 -2.11
C ASN A 17 -7.49 -0.43 -2.44
N ILE A 18 -7.43 -0.98 -3.64
CA ILE A 18 -8.28 -2.08 -4.11
C ILE A 18 -7.43 -3.34 -4.27
N PHE A 19 -7.90 -4.46 -3.74
CA PHE A 19 -7.14 -5.70 -3.66
C PHE A 19 -7.73 -6.78 -4.56
N PHE A 20 -6.84 -7.64 -5.03
CA PHE A 20 -7.18 -8.74 -5.93
C PHE A 20 -6.50 -10.03 -5.46
N ASP A 21 -7.16 -11.15 -5.71
CA ASP A 21 -6.62 -12.48 -5.50
C ASP A 21 -7.17 -13.43 -6.58
N GLY A 22 -6.58 -14.59 -6.73
CA GLY A 22 -7.18 -15.65 -7.52
C GLY A 22 -8.46 -16.18 -6.85
N ALA A 23 -9.35 -16.75 -7.65
CA ALA A 23 -10.65 -17.25 -7.18
C ALA A 23 -10.56 -18.34 -6.09
N ASN A 24 -9.39 -18.95 -5.88
CA ASN A 24 -9.12 -19.94 -4.84
C ASN A 24 -8.03 -19.49 -3.86
N SER A 25 -7.84 -18.18 -3.69
CA SER A 25 -6.87 -17.61 -2.76
C SER A 25 -5.40 -17.95 -3.09
N GLU A 26 -5.09 -18.03 -4.38
CA GLU A 26 -3.77 -18.41 -4.90
C GLU A 26 -2.63 -17.47 -4.44
N LEU A 27 -2.89 -16.16 -4.30
CA LEU A 27 -1.92 -15.19 -3.81
C LEU A 27 -1.82 -15.23 -2.28
N SER A 28 -2.95 -15.12 -1.59
CA SER A 28 -2.96 -15.05 -0.12
C SER A 28 -2.43 -16.35 0.52
N SER A 29 -2.69 -17.52 -0.07
CA SER A 29 -2.12 -18.80 0.37
C SER A 29 -0.59 -18.85 0.28
N LYS A 30 0.02 -17.98 -0.53
CA LYS A 30 1.47 -17.84 -0.71
C LYS A 30 2.01 -16.55 -0.08
N LEU A 31 1.24 -15.93 0.81
CA LEU A 31 1.59 -14.66 1.48
C LEU A 31 1.92 -13.54 0.48
N ALA A 32 1.15 -13.46 -0.60
CA ALA A 32 1.24 -12.40 -1.58
C ALA A 32 -0.06 -11.60 -1.66
N VAL A 33 0.07 -10.32 -1.96
CA VAL A 33 -1.02 -9.35 -2.06
C VAL A 33 -0.83 -8.54 -3.34
N LEU A 34 -1.82 -8.63 -4.24
CA LEU A 34 -1.92 -7.79 -5.41
C LEU A 34 -2.88 -6.64 -5.13
N ARG A 35 -2.44 -5.42 -5.42
CA ARG A 35 -3.20 -4.20 -5.13
C ARG A 35 -3.10 -3.20 -6.27
N LEU A 36 -4.23 -2.55 -6.57
CA LEU A 36 -4.27 -1.28 -7.27
C LEU A 36 -4.47 -0.16 -6.26
N ARG A 37 -3.62 0.84 -6.30
CA ARG A 37 -3.74 2.06 -5.49
C ARG A 37 -4.00 3.25 -6.38
N PHE A 38 -5.13 3.92 -6.18
CA PHE A 38 -5.48 5.17 -6.85
C PHE A 38 -5.14 6.35 -5.94
N TYR A 39 -4.62 7.43 -6.52
CA TYR A 39 -4.28 8.65 -5.81
C TYR A 39 -5.14 9.82 -6.28
N ASP A 40 -5.56 10.65 -5.32
CA ASP A 40 -6.11 11.98 -5.51
C ASP A 40 -7.17 12.05 -6.62
N LEU A 41 -8.24 11.24 -6.50
CA LEU A 41 -9.31 11.14 -7.50
C LEU A 41 -8.80 10.70 -8.88
N ASP A 42 -8.04 9.60 -8.92
CA ASP A 42 -7.54 8.94 -10.13
C ASP A 42 -6.51 9.72 -10.94
N THR A 43 -5.79 10.66 -10.32
CA THR A 43 -4.64 11.33 -10.96
C THR A 43 -3.51 10.36 -11.25
N GLN A 44 -3.38 9.30 -10.45
CA GLN A 44 -2.39 8.25 -10.62
C GLN A 44 -2.96 6.90 -10.15
N CYS A 45 -2.52 5.82 -10.81
CA CYS A 45 -2.78 4.45 -10.38
C CYS A 45 -1.47 3.66 -10.36
N ILE A 46 -1.23 2.95 -9.27
CA ILE A 46 -0.07 2.06 -9.09
C ILE A 46 -0.57 0.65 -8.86
N ILE A 47 -0.05 -0.31 -9.64
CA ILE A 47 -0.18 -1.73 -9.33
C ILE A 47 1.02 -2.16 -8.51
N SER A 48 0.77 -2.88 -7.42
CA SER A 48 1.79 -3.36 -6.50
C SER A 48 1.59 -4.83 -6.19
N LEU A 49 2.67 -5.61 -6.22
CA LEU A 49 2.74 -6.97 -5.69
C LEU A 49 3.64 -6.97 -4.47
N LYS A 50 3.06 -7.28 -3.32
CA LYS A 50 3.76 -7.43 -2.04
C LYS A 50 3.81 -8.91 -1.69
N ALA A 51 4.99 -9.46 -1.37
CA ALA A 51 5.16 -10.87 -1.06
C ALA A 51 6.05 -11.09 0.16
N LYS A 52 5.82 -12.22 0.85
CA LYS A 52 6.63 -12.70 1.99
C LYS A 52 6.80 -11.64 3.11
N PRO A 53 5.72 -11.00 3.59
CA PRO A 53 5.82 -10.04 4.67
C PRO A 53 6.36 -10.70 5.95
N VAL A 54 7.30 -10.02 6.61
CA VAL A 54 7.77 -10.33 7.96
C VAL A 54 7.66 -9.07 8.79
N ILE A 55 6.89 -9.15 9.88
CA ILE A 55 6.74 -8.05 10.84
C ILE A 55 7.17 -8.55 12.21
N SER A 56 8.12 -7.85 12.83
CA SER A 56 8.54 -8.10 14.21
C SER A 56 8.98 -6.80 14.88
N ASN A 57 8.58 -6.60 16.14
CA ASN A 57 8.98 -5.45 16.97
C ASN A 57 8.77 -4.07 16.30
N GLY A 58 7.69 -3.91 15.53
CA GLY A 58 7.35 -2.67 14.82
C GLY A 58 8.15 -2.43 13.52
N ILE A 59 8.95 -3.40 13.07
CA ILE A 59 9.69 -3.32 11.80
C ILE A 59 9.07 -4.29 10.80
N SER A 60 8.69 -3.76 9.64
CA SER A 60 8.17 -4.53 8.50
C SER A 60 9.27 -4.74 7.45
N ARG A 61 9.37 -5.95 6.92
CA ARG A 61 10.20 -6.31 5.76
C ARG A 61 9.34 -7.03 4.75
N ILE A 62 9.36 -6.57 3.51
CA ILE A 62 8.50 -7.12 2.47
C ILE A 62 9.20 -7.04 1.11
N GLU A 63 8.98 -8.06 0.27
CA GLU A 63 9.33 -7.98 -1.14
C GLU A 63 8.22 -7.19 -1.82
N GLU A 64 8.53 -5.99 -2.30
CA GLU A 64 7.57 -5.11 -2.95
C GLU A 64 8.06 -4.76 -4.36
N ASP A 65 7.17 -4.96 -5.32
CA ASP A 65 7.34 -4.51 -6.70
C ASP A 65 6.14 -3.64 -7.07
N GLU A 66 6.39 -2.45 -7.60
CA GLU A 66 5.36 -1.47 -7.96
C GLU A 66 5.59 -0.91 -9.35
N GLU A 67 4.55 -0.78 -10.18
CA GLU A 67 4.63 -0.06 -11.46
C GLU A 67 3.40 0.83 -11.67
N PRO A 68 3.54 1.94 -12.42
CA PRO A 68 2.39 2.75 -12.80
C PRO A 68 1.53 2.05 -13.84
N ILE A 69 0.22 2.23 -13.74
CA ILE A 69 -0.73 1.89 -14.80
C ILE A 69 -1.63 3.09 -15.08
N ASP A 70 -2.20 3.13 -16.29
CA ASP A 70 -3.18 4.16 -16.62
C ASP A 70 -4.40 4.04 -15.67
N PRO A 71 -4.82 5.13 -14.99
CA PRO A 71 -5.93 5.08 -14.04
C PRO A 71 -7.24 4.59 -14.65
N SER A 72 -7.53 4.91 -15.92
CA SER A 72 -8.74 4.45 -16.60
C SER A 72 -8.71 2.93 -16.84
N ILE A 73 -7.54 2.39 -17.18
CA ILE A 73 -7.32 0.94 -17.27
C ILE A 73 -7.49 0.30 -15.89
N GLY A 74 -6.91 0.89 -14.84
CA GLY A 74 -7.06 0.45 -13.46
C GLY A 74 -8.53 0.37 -13.05
N ARG A 75 -9.32 1.41 -13.31
CA ARG A 75 -10.77 1.43 -13.00
C ARG A 75 -11.56 0.38 -13.79
N ALA A 76 -11.21 0.17 -15.05
CA ALA A 76 -11.80 -0.89 -15.85
C ALA A 76 -11.48 -2.27 -15.23
N CYS A 77 -10.26 -2.47 -14.73
CA CYS A 77 -9.87 -3.69 -14.03
C CYS A 77 -10.59 -3.89 -12.70
N VAL A 78 -10.88 -2.83 -11.94
CA VAL A 78 -11.71 -2.93 -10.72
C VAL A 78 -13.12 -3.40 -11.06
N SER A 79 -13.71 -2.86 -12.14
CA SER A 79 -15.05 -3.22 -12.60
C SER A 79 -15.11 -4.62 -13.20
N GLU A 80 -14.05 -5.02 -13.88
CA GLU A 80 -13.92 -6.27 -14.62
C GLU A 80 -12.53 -6.89 -14.37
N PRO A 81 -12.34 -7.64 -13.27
CA PRO A 81 -11.02 -8.13 -12.82
C PRO A 81 -10.25 -8.95 -13.85
N TRP A 82 -10.95 -9.63 -14.75
CA TRP A 82 -10.35 -10.39 -15.84
C TRP A 82 -9.47 -9.52 -16.77
N ARG A 83 -9.75 -8.21 -16.87
CA ARG A 83 -8.98 -7.27 -17.68
C ARG A 83 -7.53 -7.09 -17.20
N LEU A 84 -7.24 -7.34 -15.92
CA LEU A 84 -5.85 -7.35 -15.43
C LEU A 84 -4.98 -8.31 -16.23
N SER A 85 -5.55 -9.46 -16.63
CA SER A 85 -4.85 -10.46 -17.42
C SER A 85 -4.60 -10.04 -18.86
N LEU A 86 -5.18 -8.93 -19.34
CA LEU A 86 -4.92 -8.39 -20.68
C LEU A 86 -3.78 -7.36 -20.71
N ILE A 87 -3.26 -6.97 -19.54
CA ILE A 87 -2.16 -5.99 -19.47
C ILE A 87 -0.83 -6.72 -19.67
N ASP A 88 -0.58 -7.19 -20.89
CA ASP A 88 0.60 -8.02 -21.20
C ASP A 88 1.93 -7.27 -21.04
N SER A 89 1.91 -5.93 -21.06
CA SER A 89 3.08 -5.10 -20.79
C SER A 89 3.44 -4.99 -19.29
N SER A 90 2.52 -5.36 -18.39
CA SER A 90 2.75 -5.27 -16.94
C SER A 90 3.65 -6.41 -16.48
N ARG A 91 4.80 -6.07 -15.90
CA ARG A 91 5.70 -7.09 -15.33
C ARG A 91 5.08 -7.73 -14.10
N ILE A 92 4.29 -6.99 -13.32
CA ILE A 92 3.63 -7.53 -12.11
C ILE A 92 2.58 -8.56 -12.50
N ILE A 93 1.72 -8.26 -13.47
CA ILE A 93 0.72 -9.22 -13.93
C ILE A 93 1.38 -10.48 -14.49
N ARG A 94 2.49 -10.32 -15.22
CA ARG A 94 3.27 -11.46 -15.71
C ARG A 94 3.82 -12.30 -14.54
N ARG A 95 4.42 -11.69 -13.52
CA ARG A 95 4.89 -12.39 -12.30
C ARG A 95 3.74 -13.08 -11.56
N VAL A 96 2.59 -12.44 -11.43
CA VAL A 96 1.39 -13.03 -10.81
C VAL A 96 0.98 -14.32 -11.52
N LYS A 97 0.92 -14.30 -12.86
CA LYS A 97 0.59 -15.49 -13.66
C LYS A 97 1.65 -16.58 -13.54
N GLU A 98 2.93 -16.23 -13.69
CA GLU A 98 4.05 -17.17 -13.76
C GLU A 98 4.40 -17.79 -12.41
N GLU A 99 4.45 -16.99 -11.33
CA GLU A 99 4.92 -17.44 -10.00
C GLU A 99 3.79 -17.99 -9.13
N TYR A 100 2.56 -17.47 -9.27
CA TYR A 100 1.47 -17.80 -8.36
C TYR A 100 0.46 -18.79 -8.95
N GLY A 101 0.45 -18.98 -10.27
CA GLY A 101 -0.36 -20.00 -10.94
C GLY A 101 -1.86 -19.73 -10.82
N ILE A 102 -2.29 -18.54 -11.24
CA ILE A 102 -3.71 -18.15 -11.25
C ILE A 102 -4.49 -19.12 -12.16
N GLY A 103 -5.52 -19.76 -11.61
CA GLY A 103 -6.35 -20.73 -12.35
C GLY A 103 -7.25 -20.09 -13.42
N GLU A 104 -7.99 -20.93 -14.15
CA GLU A 104 -8.85 -20.51 -15.27
C GLU A 104 -9.95 -19.50 -14.88
N LYS A 105 -10.39 -19.53 -13.61
CA LYS A 105 -11.35 -18.56 -13.07
C LYS A 105 -10.77 -17.14 -12.95
N GLY A 106 -9.45 -16.99 -13.09
CA GLY A 106 -8.76 -15.71 -13.08
C GLY A 106 -8.71 -15.04 -11.71
N LEU A 107 -8.42 -13.75 -11.74
CA LEU A 107 -8.43 -12.87 -10.59
C LEU A 107 -9.85 -12.39 -10.28
N ILE A 108 -10.12 -12.17 -9.01
CA ILE A 108 -11.32 -11.52 -8.48
C ILE A 108 -10.95 -10.25 -7.73
N CYS A 109 -11.87 -9.28 -7.70
CA CYS A 109 -11.75 -8.08 -6.87
C CYS A 109 -12.27 -8.40 -5.46
N LEU A 110 -11.44 -8.16 -4.45
CA LEU A 110 -11.78 -8.38 -3.04
C LEU A 110 -12.43 -7.12 -2.40
N GLY A 111 -12.53 -6.03 -3.16
CA GLY A 111 -12.86 -4.72 -2.63
C GLY A 111 -11.62 -4.01 -2.08
N GLY A 112 -11.85 -3.04 -1.20
CA GLY A 112 -10.79 -2.16 -0.76
C GLY A 112 -11.20 -1.17 0.33
N PHE A 113 -10.31 -0.23 0.60
CA PHE A 113 -10.51 0.81 1.61
C PHE A 113 -9.83 2.11 1.20
N ARG A 114 -10.23 3.20 1.87
CA ARG A 114 -9.64 4.52 1.66
C ARG A 114 -8.60 4.82 2.73
N ASN A 115 -7.56 5.55 2.35
CA ASN A 115 -6.53 6.00 3.26
C ASN A 115 -6.18 7.46 2.95
N VAL A 116 -6.02 8.28 3.97
CA VAL A 116 -5.45 9.62 3.83
C VAL A 116 -4.03 9.57 4.40
N ARG A 117 -3.04 9.79 3.53
CA ARG A 117 -1.63 9.75 3.91
C ARG A 117 -1.05 11.16 3.93
N ALA A 118 -0.68 11.64 5.12
CA ALA A 118 0.08 12.87 5.28
C ALA A 118 1.58 12.54 5.39
N VAL A 119 2.41 13.24 4.63
CA VAL A 119 3.86 13.01 4.57
C VAL A 119 4.57 14.20 5.22
N TYR A 120 5.53 13.89 6.10
CA TYR A 120 6.30 14.85 6.86
C TYR A 120 7.80 14.58 6.74
N GLU A 121 8.62 15.63 6.81
CA GLU A 121 10.08 15.51 6.92
C GLU A 121 10.53 15.98 8.31
N TRP A 122 10.78 15.04 9.20
CA TRP A 122 11.09 15.32 10.61
C TRP A 122 12.39 14.62 11.02
N ASN A 123 13.35 15.39 11.55
CA ASN A 123 14.68 14.90 11.96
C ASN A 123 15.40 14.07 10.87
N GLY A 124 15.24 14.46 9.60
CA GLY A 124 15.84 13.76 8.45
C GLY A 124 15.14 12.44 8.10
N LEU A 125 14.01 12.13 8.73
CA LEU A 125 13.15 10.99 8.40
C LEU A 125 11.95 11.46 7.59
N LYS A 126 11.50 10.60 6.67
CA LYS A 126 10.23 10.76 5.96
C LYS A 126 9.16 9.96 6.71
N LEU A 127 8.32 10.65 7.45
CA LEU A 127 7.22 10.04 8.20
C LEU A 127 5.95 10.08 7.36
N GLU A 128 5.21 8.98 7.37
CA GLU A 128 3.92 8.84 6.70
C GLU A 128 2.87 8.55 7.77
N LEU A 129 1.98 9.52 8.00
CA LEU A 129 0.86 9.37 8.92
C LEU A 129 -0.37 8.96 8.11
N ASP A 130 -0.88 7.78 8.42
CA ASP A 130 -2.03 7.20 7.76
C ASP A 130 -3.28 7.29 8.62
N GLU A 131 -4.35 7.76 7.99
CA GLU A 131 -5.72 7.65 8.47
C GLU A 131 -6.48 6.71 7.53
N THR A 132 -6.61 5.45 7.95
CA THR A 132 -7.27 4.42 7.15
C THR A 132 -8.74 4.29 7.56
N HIS A 133 -9.62 4.37 6.57
CA HIS A 133 -11.07 4.28 6.73
C HIS A 133 -11.57 2.93 6.20
N TYR A 134 -11.99 2.07 7.13
CA TYR A 134 -12.74 0.85 6.84
C TYR A 134 -14.23 1.09 7.10
N ASP A 135 -15.09 0.22 6.55
CA ASP A 135 -16.53 0.27 6.82
C ASP A 135 -16.86 0.05 8.31
N PHE A 136 -15.99 -0.65 9.04
CA PHE A 136 -16.16 -0.99 10.45
C PHE A 136 -15.43 -0.06 11.42
N GLY A 137 -14.70 0.96 10.93
CA GLY A 137 -13.98 1.89 11.79
C GLY A 137 -12.77 2.52 11.13
N MET A 138 -12.03 3.29 11.92
CA MET A 138 -10.85 4.01 11.48
C MET A 138 -9.61 3.53 12.23
N ASN A 139 -8.48 3.47 11.52
CA ASN A 139 -7.17 3.12 12.07
C ASN A 139 -6.17 4.25 11.78
N TYR A 140 -5.23 4.43 12.69
CA TYR A 140 -4.18 5.44 12.57
C TYR A 140 -2.81 4.77 12.71
N GLU A 141 -1.93 5.00 11.73
CA GLU A 141 -0.60 4.41 11.67
C GLU A 141 0.44 5.47 11.36
N ILE A 142 1.66 5.28 11.88
CA ILE A 142 2.83 6.06 11.47
C ILE A 142 3.86 5.10 10.88
N GLU A 143 4.25 5.35 9.64
CA GLU A 143 5.23 4.56 8.90
C GLU A 143 6.48 5.41 8.61
N CYS A 144 7.63 4.77 8.61
CA CYS A 144 8.89 5.37 8.16
C CYS A 144 9.68 4.32 7.40
N GLU A 145 9.80 4.47 6.09
CA GLU A 145 10.68 3.62 5.28
C GLU A 145 12.14 4.03 5.53
N SER A 146 13.00 3.08 5.88
CA SER A 146 14.40 3.35 6.22
C SER A 146 15.30 2.16 5.92
N CYS A 147 16.52 2.43 5.47
CA CYS A 147 17.60 1.44 5.38
C CYS A 147 18.18 1.06 6.75
N ASP A 148 17.94 1.89 7.78
CA ASP A 148 18.28 1.65 9.18
C ASP A 148 17.00 1.71 10.04
N PRO A 149 16.23 0.59 10.09
CA PRO A 149 14.88 0.61 10.67
C PRO A 149 14.85 0.66 12.19
N GLU A 150 15.87 0.16 12.90
CA GLU A 150 15.93 0.26 14.36
C GLU A 150 16.15 1.71 14.78
N LYS A 151 17.12 2.41 14.17
CA LYS A 151 17.35 3.83 14.44
C LYS A 151 16.14 4.69 14.06
N ALA A 152 15.51 4.41 12.92
CA ALA A 152 14.32 5.15 12.50
C ALA A 152 13.15 4.92 13.46
N LYS A 153 12.98 3.70 13.99
CA LYS A 153 11.95 3.39 14.99
C LYS A 153 12.19 4.13 16.31
N ASP A 154 13.42 4.15 16.80
CA ASP A 154 13.76 4.86 18.04
C ASP A 154 13.51 6.37 17.90
N LEU A 155 13.94 6.96 16.77
CA LEU A 155 13.69 8.38 16.47
C LEU A 155 12.19 8.68 16.33
N ALA A 156 11.46 7.86 15.57
CA ALA A 156 10.02 8.03 15.41
C ALA A 156 9.26 7.85 16.73
N GLY A 157 9.76 7.00 17.64
CA GLY A 157 9.28 6.89 19.02
C GLY A 157 9.30 8.22 19.77
N GLY A 158 10.33 9.04 19.53
CA GLY A 158 10.48 10.38 20.11
C GLY A 158 9.32 11.34 19.80
N VAL A 159 8.65 11.18 18.64
CA VAL A 159 7.45 11.98 18.30
C VAL A 159 6.33 11.79 19.33
N PHE A 160 6.21 10.57 19.87
CA PHE A 160 5.22 10.27 20.89
C PHE A 160 5.65 10.82 22.24
N GLU A 161 6.93 10.76 22.60
CA GLU A 161 7.46 11.31 23.86
C GLU A 161 7.31 12.84 23.93
N GLU A 162 7.64 13.55 22.85
CA GLU A 162 7.47 15.01 22.75
C GLU A 162 6.00 15.45 22.76
N SER A 163 5.06 14.55 22.45
CA SER A 163 3.61 14.83 22.54
C SER A 163 3.09 14.89 23.98
N TRP A 164 3.87 14.47 24.98
CA TRP A 164 3.49 14.45 26.41
C TRP A 164 4.15 15.56 27.24
N HIS A 165 4.78 16.56 26.61
CA HIS A 165 5.32 17.76 27.25
C HIS A 165 4.63 19.01 26.71
#